data_AF-A0A930P8M8-F1
#
_entry.id   AF-A0A930P8M8-F1
#
_cell.length_a   1.000
_cell.length_b   1.000
_cell.length_c   1.000
_cell.angle_alpha   90.00
_cell.angle_beta   90.00
_cell.angle_gamma   90.00
#
_symmetry.space_group_name_H-M   'P 1'
#
loop_
_entity.id
_entity.type
_entity.pdbx_description
1 polymer ?
#
loop_
_entity_poly.entity_id
_entity_poly.type
_entity_poly.pdbx_seq_one_letter_code
_entity_poly.pdbx_strand_id
1 'polypeptide(L)' 'MTEYLLQPEIFQGEYCNCEVILTGEETRGQTIFTPNPNSKILVLKHADTNRFEQQIISDIHKLTTQIN' A
#
# COMPACT_ATOMS: atom_id res chain seq x y z
N MET A 1 -5.29 -1.34 -1.16
CA MET A 1 -5.34 -0.03 -0.48
C MET A 1 -6.21 -0.07 0.78
N THR A 2 -7.34 -0.80 0.78
CA THR A 2 -8.23 -0.95 1.94
C THR A 2 -7.51 -1.46 3.20
N GLU A 3 -6.63 -2.46 3.08
CA GLU A 3 -5.96 -3.04 4.25
C GLU A 3 -5.05 -2.05 4.98
N TYR A 4 -4.38 -1.14 4.26
CA TYR A 4 -3.53 -0.12 4.88
C TYR A 4 -4.32 0.79 5.84
N LEU A 5 -5.61 1.01 5.57
CA LEU A 5 -6.47 1.81 6.45
C LEU A 5 -6.85 1.08 7.73
N LEU A 6 -6.86 -0.26 7.70
CA LEU A 6 -7.24 -1.10 8.84
C LEU A 6 -6.02 -1.50 9.68
N GLN A 7 -4.90 -1.79 9.01
CA GLN A 7 -3.67 -2.26 9.63
C GLN A 7 -2.45 -1.56 9.02
N PRO A 8 -2.26 -0.26 9.27
CA PRO A 8 -1.11 0.46 8.72
C PRO A 8 0.24 -0.13 9.15
N GLU A 9 0.30 -0.80 10.30
CA GLU A 9 1.52 -1.37 10.89
C GLU A 9 2.11 -2.56 10.14
N ILE A 10 1.35 -3.22 9.26
CA ILE A 10 1.90 -4.32 8.44
C ILE A 10 2.64 -3.80 7.21
N PHE A 11 2.59 -2.49 6.95
CA PHE A 11 3.24 -1.85 5.82
C PHE A 11 4.44 -1.03 6.27
N GLN A 12 5.48 -1.03 5.43
CA GLN A 12 6.64 -0.17 5.60
C GLN A 12 6.80 0.68 4.33
N GLY A 13 7.02 1.97 4.55
CA GLY A 13 7.11 2.94 3.47
C GLY A 13 8.21 3.97 3.70
N GLU A 14 8.41 4.78 2.68
CA GLU A 14 9.38 5.87 2.66
C GLU A 14 8.69 7.14 2.14
N TYR A 15 8.99 8.28 2.76
CA TYR A 15 8.49 9.56 2.27
C TYR A 15 9.24 9.94 0.99
N CYS A 16 8.49 10.24 -0.08
CA CYS A 16 9.05 10.54 -1.39
C CYS A 16 8.40 11.75 -2.03
N ASN A 17 9.16 12.55 -2.78
CA ASN A 17 8.56 13.37 -3.83
C ASN A 17 8.07 12.42 -4.95
N CYS A 18 6.95 12.78 -5.57
CA CYS A 18 6.36 11.99 -6.65
C CYS A 18 6.15 12.87 -7.88
N GLU A 19 6.68 12.43 -9.01
CA GLU A 19 6.52 13.10 -10.30
C GLU A 19 5.95 12.10 -11.30
N VAL A 20 5.09 12.56 -12.21
CA VAL A 20 4.49 11.72 -13.26
C VAL A 20 5.02 12.16 -14.61
N ILE A 21 5.51 11.20 -15.39
CA ILE A 21 5.96 11.44 -16.75
C ILE A 21 4.75 11.71 -17.65
N LEU A 22 4.70 12.90 -18.27
CA LEU A 22 3.53 13.34 -19.05
C LEU A 22 3.62 13.02 -20.55
N THR A 23 4.81 12.68 -21.05
CA THR A 23 5.11 12.52 -22.47
C THR A 23 6.04 11.34 -22.70
N GLY A 24 6.02 10.77 -23.91
CA GLY A 24 6.81 9.58 -24.28
C GLY A 24 5.91 8.38 -24.55
N GLU A 25 6.24 7.60 -25.57
CA GLU A 25 5.42 6.45 -26.00
C GLU A 25 5.36 5.35 -24.94
N GLU A 26 6.50 5.02 -24.33
CA GLU A 26 6.61 3.91 -23.37
C GLU A 26 6.50 4.35 -21.90
N THR A 27 6.78 5.61 -21.60
CA THR A 27 6.99 6.08 -20.22
C THR A 27 5.90 7.02 -19.72
N ARG A 28 5.00 7.50 -20.59
CA ARG A 28 3.88 8.36 -20.19
C ARG A 28 2.98 7.65 -19.19
N GLY A 29 2.76 8.28 -18.05
CA GLY A 29 1.97 7.75 -16.93
C GLY A 29 2.81 7.05 -15.86
N GLN A 30 4.10 6.82 -16.09
CA GLN A 30 5.00 6.31 -15.06
C GLN A 30 5.19 7.34 -13.94
N THR A 31 5.12 6.87 -12.70
CA THR A 31 5.45 7.67 -11.51
C THR A 31 6.91 7.43 -11.12
N ILE A 32 7.66 8.52 -10.95
CA ILE A 32 9.02 8.52 -10.41
C ILE A 32 8.93 8.88 -8.93
N PHE A 33 9.62 8.08 -8.10
CA PHE A 33 9.70 8.30 -6.66
C PHE A 33 11.13 8.71 -6.29
N THR A 34 11.27 9.85 -5.60
CA THR A 34 12.56 10.30 -5.08
C THR A 34 12.48 10.44 -3.56
N PRO A 35 13.30 9.72 -2.78
CA PRO A 35 13.32 9.82 -1.32
C PRO A 35 13.46 11.27 -0.83
N ASN A 36 12.56 11.67 0.06
CA ASN A 36 12.58 12.98 0.70
C ASN A 36 11.85 12.91 2.06
N PRO A 37 12.56 12.97 3.19
CA PRO A 37 11.97 12.92 4.53
C PRO A 37 10.95 14.04 4.83
N ASN A 38 11.03 15.17 4.12
CA ASN A 38 10.11 16.30 4.29
C ASN A 38 8.88 16.23 3.37
N SER A 39 8.78 15.19 2.53
CA SER A 39 7.62 15.01 1.66
C SER A 39 6.37 14.65 2.47
N LYS A 40 5.21 15.02 1.93
CA LYS A 40 3.90 14.64 2.46
C LYS A 40 3.38 13.32 1.91
N ILE A 41 4.08 12.73 0.94
CA ILE A 41 3.66 11.49 0.27
C ILE A 41 4.48 10.33 0.83
N LEU A 42 3.80 9.38 1.46
CA LEU A 42 4.38 8.12 1.91
C LEU A 42 4.15 7.03 0.85
N VAL A 43 5.23 6.47 0.31
CA VAL A 43 5.17 5.37 -0.66
C VAL A 43 5.43 4.07 0.08
N LEU A 44 4.42 3.18 0.09
CA LEU A 44 4.54 1.85 0.71
C LEU A 44 5.41 0.96 -0.19
N LYS A 45 6.53 0.47 0.35
CA LYS A 45 7.52 -0.34 -0.39
C LYS A 45 7.45 -1.81 -0.02
N HIS A 46 7.06 -2.12 1.21
CA HIS A 46 6.98 -3.48 1.73
C HIS A 46 5.69 -3.68 2.54
N ALA A 47 5.23 -4.92 2.57
CA ALA A 47 4.14 -5.38 3.42
C ALA A 47 4.52 -6.75 4.02
N ASP A 48 4.13 -7.00 5.27
CA ASP A 48 4.17 -8.34 5.86
C ASP A 48 3.04 -9.18 5.27
N THR A 49 3.41 -9.98 4.26
CA THR A 49 2.45 -10.80 3.49
C THR A 49 1.80 -11.90 4.33
N ASN A 50 2.52 -12.43 5.33
CA ASN A 50 1.98 -13.50 6.17
C ASN A 50 0.89 -12.96 7.09
N ARG A 51 1.14 -11.80 7.71
CA ARG A 51 0.13 -11.12 8.53
C ARG A 51 -1.07 -10.68 7.68
N PHE A 52 -0.82 -10.16 6.48
CA PHE A 52 -1.86 -9.78 5.54
C PHE A 52 -2.81 -10.95 5.22
N GLU A 53 -2.25 -12.13 4.90
CA GLU A 53 -3.04 -13.32 4.58
C GLU A 53 -3.83 -13.84 5.78
N GLN A 54 -3.17 -13.95 6.95
CA GLN A 54 -3.82 -14.38 8.20
C GLN A 54 -5.01 -13.48 8.57
N GLN A 55 -4.89 -12.18 8.32
CA GLN A 55 -5.95 -11.23 8.60
C GLN A 55 -7.16 -11.45 7.70
N ILE A 56 -6.95 -11.60 6.38
CA ILE A 56 -8.04 -11.89 5.44
C ILE A 56 -8.78 -13.17 5.83
N ILE A 57 -8.05 -14.22 6.16
CA ILE A 57 -8.64 -15.50 6.59
C ILE A 57 -9.46 -15.31 7.88
N SER A 58 -8.91 -14.60 8.87
CA SER A 58 -9.60 -14.29 10.13
C SER A 58 -10.91 -13.53 9.90
N ASP A 59 -10.91 -12.54 9.00
CA ASP A 59 -12.10 -11.74 8.72
C ASP A 59 -13.17 -12.53 7.96
N ILE A 60 -12.78 -13.41 7.03
CA ILE A 60 -13.70 -14.36 6.39
C ILE A 60 -14.35 -15.28 7.42
N HIS A 61 -13.56 -15.79 8.39
CA HIS A 61 -14.10 -16.63 9.45
C HIS A 61 -15.11 -15.89 10.33
N LYS A 62 -14.81 -14.65 10.75
CA LYS A 62 -15.75 -13.82 11.52
C LYS A 62 -17.06 -13.60 10.77
N LEU A 63 -17.00 -13.28 9.48
CA LEU A 63 -18.19 -13.11 8.65
C LEU A 63 -19.01 -14.41 8.57
N THR A 64 -18.34 -15.55 8.40
CA THR A 64 -18.99 -16.86 8.36
C THR A 64 -19.68 -17.18 9.68
N THR A 65 -19.08 -16.86 10.82
CA THR A 65 -19.68 -17.08 12.15
C THR A 65 -20.85 -16.13 12.42
N GLN A 66 -20.89 -14.93 11.82
CA GLN A 66 -22.00 -13.99 11.99
C GLN A 66 -23.22 -14.32 11.12
N ILE A 67 -23.04 -15.10 10.06
CA ILE A 67 -24.12 -15.54 9.16
C ILE A 67 -24.84 -16.79 9.70
N ASN A 68 -24.19 -17.56 10.59
CA ASN A 68 -24.75 -18.75 11.23
C ASN A 68 -25.32 -18.45 12.62
#